data_AF-Q09BN1-F1
#
_entry.id   AF-Q09BN1-F1
#
_cell.length_a   1.000
_cell.length_b   1.000
_cell.length_c   1.000
_cell.angle_alpha   90.00
_cell.angle_beta   90.00
_cell.angle_gamma   90.00
#
_symmetry.space_group_name_H-M   'P 1'
#
loop_
_entity.id
_entity.type
_entity.pdbx_description
1 polymer ?
#
loop_
_entity_poly.entity_id
_entity_poly.type
_entity_poly.pdbx_seq_one_letter_code
_entity_poly.pdbx_strand_id
1 'polypeptide(L)'
;MVDLQGARRERRLELYRARLADRLSANRLALETLYQGGTLFSPQGTQRGRALLKARQTLQRAGTLVDLLAGEGVVPAPRLPERIEEVYEELDTLMARNDALSDRDEASVARLPHR
;
A
#
# COMPACT_ATOMS: atom_id res chain seq x y z
N MET A 1 10.22 -16.11 -28.04
CA MET A 1 10.70 -16.42 -26.68
C MET A 1 9.88 -15.55 -25.74
N VAL A 2 9.06 -16.13 -24.87
CA VAL A 2 8.16 -15.36 -23.98
C VAL A 2 8.99 -14.77 -22.83
N ASP A 3 8.92 -13.45 -22.64
CA ASP A 3 9.54 -12.79 -21.48
C ASP A 3 8.71 -13.04 -20.21
N LEU A 4 9.04 -14.12 -19.52
CA LEU A 4 8.37 -14.51 -18.27
C LEU A 4 8.66 -13.53 -17.12
N GLN A 5 9.79 -12.83 -17.14
CA GLN A 5 10.17 -11.93 -16.07
C GLN A 5 9.39 -10.61 -16.17
N GLY A 6 9.22 -10.08 -17.38
CA GLY A 6 8.31 -8.96 -17.65
C GLY A 6 6.88 -9.26 -17.21
N ALA A 7 6.33 -10.41 -17.63
CA ALA A 7 4.97 -10.82 -17.26
C ALA A 7 4.76 -10.97 -15.74
N ARG A 8 5.75 -11.49 -15.02
CA ARG A 8 5.70 -11.60 -13.54
C ARG A 8 5.69 -10.22 -12.87
N ARG A 9 6.51 -9.29 -13.36
CA ARG A 9 6.59 -7.91 -12.82
C ARG A 9 5.30 -7.15 -13.05
N GLU A 10 4.74 -7.24 -14.25
CA GLU A 10 3.46 -6.64 -14.59
C GLU A 10 2.35 -7.17 -13.68
N ARG A 11 2.28 -8.50 -13.51
CA ARG A 11 1.31 -9.12 -12.60
C ARG A 11 1.48 -8.68 -11.16
N ARG A 12 2.72 -8.55 -10.69
CA ARG A 12 3.01 -8.06 -9.33
C ARG A 12 2.56 -6.61 -9.16
N LEU A 13 2.81 -5.75 -10.14
CA LEU A 13 2.36 -4.35 -10.14
C LEU A 13 0.83 -4.24 -10.07
N GLU A 14 0.10 -5.04 -10.85
CA GLU A 14 -1.37 -5.10 -10.79
C GLU A 14 -1.88 -5.46 -9.39
N LEU A 15 -1.24 -6.43 -8.73
CA LEU A 15 -1.61 -6.82 -7.38
C LEU A 15 -1.42 -5.67 -6.37
N TYR A 16 -0.32 -4.91 -6.46
CA TYR A 16 -0.13 -3.74 -5.59
C TYR A 16 -1.13 -2.62 -5.91
N ARG A 17 -1.44 -2.37 -7.19
CA ARG A 17 -2.48 -1.40 -7.58
C ARG A 17 -3.84 -1.75 -6.96
N ALA A 18 -4.25 -3.01 -7.06
CA ALA A 18 -5.50 -3.49 -6.47
C ALA A 18 -5.50 -3.37 -4.94
N ARG A 19 -4.41 -3.79 -4.28
CA ARG A 19 -4.27 -3.69 -2.82
C ARG A 19 -4.28 -2.24 -2.35
N LEU A 20 -3.57 -1.35 -3.03
CA LEU A 20 -3.53 0.07 -2.71
C LEU A 20 -4.92 0.69 -2.80
N ALA A 21 -5.67 0.40 -3.86
CA ALA A 21 -7.04 0.87 -4.04
C ALA A 21 -7.97 0.37 -2.92
N ASP A 22 -7.90 -0.92 -2.56
CA ASP A 22 -8.65 -1.49 -1.43
C ASP A 22 -8.36 -0.75 -0.12
N ARG A 23 -7.07 -0.58 0.23
CA ARG A 23 -6.67 0.07 1.48
C ARG A 23 -7.03 1.55 1.52
N LEU A 24 -6.93 2.27 0.40
CA LEU A 24 -7.38 3.66 0.31
C LEU A 24 -8.89 3.78 0.54
N SER A 25 -9.68 2.86 -0.03
CA SER A 25 -11.13 2.82 0.15
C SER A 25 -11.51 2.49 1.60
N ALA A 26 -10.91 1.45 2.18
CA ALA A 26 -11.14 1.03 3.57
C ALA A 26 -10.76 2.13 4.57
N ASN A 27 -9.62 2.80 4.37
CA ASN A 27 -9.19 3.92 5.21
C ASN A 27 -10.19 5.08 5.18
N ARG A 28 -10.72 5.41 3.98
CA ARG A 28 -11.78 6.42 3.83
C ARG A 28 -13.05 6.02 4.60
N LEU A 29 -13.52 4.78 4.43
CA LEU A 29 -14.72 4.29 5.10
C LEU A 29 -14.57 4.30 6.63
N ALA A 30 -13.40 3.96 7.14
CA ALA A 30 -13.12 4.00 8.57
C ALA A 30 -13.17 5.44 9.13
N LEU A 31 -12.67 6.43 8.38
CA LEU A 31 -12.78 7.84 8.74
C LEU A 31 -14.24 8.34 8.68
N GLU A 32 -14.98 7.96 7.63
CA GLU A 32 -16.40 8.29 7.50
C GLU A 32 -17.22 7.74 8.69
N THR A 33 -16.97 6.47 9.05
CA THR A 33 -17.60 5.83 10.22
C THR A 33 -17.29 6.57 11.53
N LEU A 34 -16.03 6.97 11.74
CA LEU A 34 -15.64 7.74 12.93
C LEU A 34 -16.33 9.11 12.99
N TYR A 35 -16.44 9.78 11.84
CA TYR A 35 -17.08 11.09 11.75
C TYR A 35 -18.59 10.97 11.99
N GLN A 36 -19.27 10.07 11.29
CA GLN A 36 -20.72 9.86 11.42
C GLN A 36 -21.11 9.36 12.80
N GLY A 37 -20.28 8.51 13.42
CA GLY A 37 -20.52 8.02 14.79
C GLY A 37 -20.33 9.07 15.89
N GLY A 38 -19.89 10.30 15.57
CA GLY A 38 -19.69 11.38 16.54
C GLY A 38 -18.55 11.14 17.54
N THR A 39 -17.77 10.06 17.37
CA THR A 39 -16.73 9.66 18.32
C THR A 39 -15.39 10.33 18.03
N LEU A 40 -15.25 11.08 16.94
CA LEU A 40 -14.01 11.71 16.50
C LEU A 40 -13.35 12.57 17.60
N PHE A 41 -14.15 13.25 18.42
CA PHE A 41 -13.69 14.12 19.50
C PHE A 41 -13.51 13.40 20.86
N SER A 42 -13.82 12.10 20.94
CA SER A 42 -13.45 11.30 22.10
C SER A 42 -11.94 11.01 22.10
N PRO A 43 -11.30 10.77 23.25
CA PRO A 43 -9.88 10.41 23.31
C PRO A 43 -9.54 9.19 22.42
N GLN A 44 -10.39 8.16 22.45
CA GLN A 44 -10.22 6.96 21.64
C GLN A 44 -10.42 7.23 20.14
N GLY A 45 -11.46 7.98 19.76
CA GLY A 45 -11.69 8.35 18.37
C GLY A 45 -10.62 9.27 17.80
N THR A 46 -10.07 10.17 18.62
CA THR A 46 -8.91 11.00 18.25
C THR A 46 -7.67 10.14 18.01
N GLN A 47 -7.39 9.16 18.89
CA GLN A 47 -6.28 8.23 18.69
C GLN A 47 -6.44 7.42 17.40
N ARG A 48 -7.63 6.85 17.17
CA ARG A 48 -7.94 6.07 15.96
C ARG A 48 -7.89 6.94 14.70
N GLY A 49 -8.42 8.16 14.75
CA GLY A 49 -8.32 9.12 13.65
C GLY A 49 -6.88 9.46 13.29
N ARG A 50 -6.02 9.71 14.29
CA ARG A 50 -4.58 9.94 14.06
C ARG A 50 -3.89 8.73 13.44
N ALA A 51 -4.24 7.51 13.85
CA ALA A 51 -3.71 6.29 13.26
C ALA A 51 -4.13 6.16 11.78
N LEU A 52 -5.40 6.40 11.46
CA LEU A 52 -5.91 6.38 10.09
C LEU A 52 -5.29 7.47 9.20
N LEU A 53 -5.01 8.66 9.73
CA LEU A 53 -4.28 9.70 9.00
C LEU A 53 -2.84 9.29 8.68
N LYS A 54 -2.13 8.66 9.63
CA LYS A 54 -0.80 8.11 9.38
C LYS A 54 -0.86 6.99 8.34
N ALA A 55 -1.85 6.11 8.45
CA ALA A 55 -2.11 5.05 7.47
C ALA A 55 -2.32 5.63 6.06
N ARG A 56 -3.07 6.73 5.93
CA ARG A 56 -3.28 7.44 4.66
C ARG A 56 -1.97 7.98 4.09
N GLN A 57 -1.12 8.60 4.91
CA GLN A 57 0.18 9.10 4.49
C GLN A 57 1.10 7.97 4.00
N THR A 58 1.08 6.82 4.68
CA THR A 58 1.79 5.62 4.25
C THR A 58 1.29 5.13 2.88
N LEU A 59 -0.02 5.11 2.64
CA LEU A 59 -0.59 4.73 1.34
C LEU A 59 -0.25 5.73 0.23
N GLN A 60 -0.17 7.03 0.52
CA GLN A 60 0.27 8.03 -0.45
C GLN A 60 1.70 7.75 -0.92
N ARG A 61 2.60 7.42 0.00
CA ARG A 61 3.97 7.01 -0.34
C ARG A 61 3.99 5.72 -1.16
N ALA A 62 3.17 4.73 -0.78
CA ALA A 62 3.04 3.50 -1.57
C ALA A 62 2.55 3.80 -3.00
N GLY A 63 1.61 4.74 -3.17
CA GLY A 63 1.17 5.22 -4.49
C GLY A 63 2.32 5.75 -5.33
N THR A 64 3.17 6.62 -4.76
CA THR A 64 4.33 7.15 -5.50
C THR A 64 5.31 6.07 -5.97
N LEU A 65 5.46 4.99 -5.21
CA LEU A 65 6.31 3.85 -5.60
C LEU A 65 5.64 2.97 -6.66
N VAL A 66 4.31 2.82 -6.61
CA VAL A 66 3.54 2.14 -7.66
C VAL A 66 3.66 2.89 -8.99
N ASP A 67 3.56 4.22 -8.96
CA ASP A 67 3.69 5.07 -10.15
C ASP A 67 5.12 4.96 -10.73
N LEU A 68 6.14 4.99 -9.86
CA LEU A 68 7.53 4.74 -10.23
C LEU A 68 7.72 3.40 -10.94
N LEU A 69 7.12 2.32 -10.41
CA LEU A 69 7.19 0.98 -11.01
C LEU A 69 6.41 0.87 -12.33
N ALA A 70 5.34 1.65 -12.48
CA ALA A 70 4.58 1.76 -13.72
C ALA A 70 5.32 2.55 -14.82
N GLY A 71 6.44 3.19 -14.47
CA GLY A 71 7.13 4.12 -15.36
C GLY A 71 6.40 5.45 -15.54
N GLU A 72 5.42 5.75 -14.69
CA GLU A 72 4.68 7.01 -14.70
C GLU A 72 5.52 8.08 -13.97
N GLY A 73 5.79 9.20 -14.66
CA GLY A 73 6.47 10.36 -14.05
C GLY A 73 8.01 10.29 -13.94
N VAL A 74 8.67 9.25 -14.46
CA VAL A 74 10.15 9.13 -14.37
C VAL A 74 10.80 9.11 -15.75
N VAL A 75 11.57 10.17 -16.04
CA VAL A 75 12.43 10.30 -17.22
C VAL A 75 13.87 10.51 -16.73
N PRO A 76 14.81 9.57 -16.94
CA PRO A 76 14.66 8.27 -17.61
C PRO A 76 14.10 7.19 -16.66
N ALA A 77 13.28 6.28 -17.19
CA ALA A 77 12.74 5.13 -16.47
C ALA A 77 13.85 4.41 -15.66
N PRO A 78 13.58 3.92 -14.44
CA PRO A 78 14.59 3.30 -13.57
C PRO A 78 15.26 2.12 -14.29
N ARG A 79 16.50 2.32 -14.75
CA ARG A 79 17.20 1.43 -15.70
C ARG A 79 17.89 0.21 -15.06
N LEU A 80 17.63 -0.12 -13.80
CA LEU A 80 18.34 -1.20 -13.12
C LEU A 80 17.38 -2.20 -12.45
N PRO A 81 17.42 -3.49 -12.81
CA PRO A 81 16.60 -4.55 -12.22
C PRO A 81 16.65 -4.64 -10.68
N GLU A 82 17.81 -4.36 -10.09
CA GLU A 82 18.04 -4.38 -8.63
C GLU A 82 17.20 -3.30 -7.93
N ARG A 83 17.10 -2.12 -8.54
CA ARG A 83 16.31 -1.01 -8.01
C ARG A 83 14.81 -1.30 -8.02
N ILE A 84 14.35 -2.16 -8.93
CA ILE A 84 12.94 -2.56 -9.02
C ILE A 84 12.56 -3.44 -7.82
N GLU A 85 13.41 -4.39 -7.44
CA GLU A 85 13.14 -5.26 -6.29
C GLU A 85 13.18 -4.48 -4.98
N GLU A 86 14.13 -3.58 -4.79
CA GLU A 86 14.18 -2.67 -3.62
C GLU A 86 12.88 -1.86 -3.47
N VAL A 87 12.34 -1.33 -4.57
CA VAL A 87 11.08 -0.57 -4.55
C VAL A 87 9.90 -1.46 -4.15
N TYR A 88 9.90 -2.72 -4.59
CA TYR A 88 8.88 -3.68 -4.16
C TYR A 88 9.00 -4.06 -2.68
N GLU A 89 10.20 -4.22 -2.15
CA GLU A 89 10.42 -4.47 -0.71
C GLU A 89 9.97 -3.28 0.15
N GLU A 90 10.22 -2.06 -0.33
CA GLU A 90 9.72 -0.85 0.32
C GLU A 90 8.18 -0.81 0.29
N LEU A 91 7.56 -1.16 -0.84
CA LEU A 91 6.11 -1.30 -0.94
C LEU A 91 5.55 -2.30 0.08
N ASP A 92 6.15 -3.48 0.20
CA ASP A 92 5.73 -4.48 1.18
C ASP A 92 5.80 -3.93 2.61
N THR A 93 6.87 -3.22 2.94
CA THR A 93 7.04 -2.57 4.25
C THR A 93 5.97 -1.52 4.52
N LEU A 94 5.66 -0.68 3.52
CA LEU A 94 4.62 0.35 3.65
C LEU A 94 3.23 -0.27 3.79
N MET A 95 2.93 -1.34 3.05
CA MET A 95 1.65 -2.05 3.14
C MET A 95 1.49 -2.72 4.51
N ALA A 96 2.51 -3.41 5.01
CA ALA A 96 2.48 -4.00 6.36
C ALA A 96 2.29 -2.94 7.45
N ARG A 97 2.95 -1.80 7.33
CA ARG A 97 2.78 -0.67 8.26
C ARG A 97 1.38 -0.07 8.20
N ASN A 98 0.77 0.02 7.02
CA ASN A 98 -0.60 0.48 6.87
C ASN A 98 -1.58 -0.42 7.60
N ASP A 99 -1.39 -1.74 7.50
CA ASP A 99 -2.24 -2.75 8.12
C ASP A 99 -2.22 -2.62 9.64
N ALA A 100 -1.02 -2.51 10.23
CA ALA A 100 -0.83 -2.28 11.66
C ALA A 100 -1.45 -0.96 12.15
N LEU A 101 -1.42 0.10 11.35
CA LEU A 101 -2.01 1.40 11.71
C LEU A 101 -3.54 1.43 11.57
N SER A 102 -4.10 0.57 10.73
CA SER A 102 -5.54 0.54 10.44
C SER A 102 -6.29 -0.48 11.29
N ASP A 103 -5.60 -1.13 12.24
CA ASP A 103 -6.15 -2.17 13.13
C ASP A 103 -6.77 -3.33 12.34
N ARG A 104 -6.20 -3.60 11.15
CA ARG A 104 -6.47 -4.80 10.36
C ARG A 104 -5.39 -5.81 10.72
N ASP A 105 -5.63 -6.57 11.78
CA ASP A 105 -4.77 -7.71 12.15
C ASP A 105 -4.97 -8.93 11.23
N GLU A 106 -5.97 -8.92 10.36
CA GLU A 106 -6.19 -9.99 9.39
C GLU A 106 -5.48 -9.71 8.05
N ALA A 107 -4.69 -10.71 7.66
CA ALA A 107 -4.17 -10.96 6.31
C ALA A 107 -2.79 -10.37 5.95
N SER A 108 -1.78 -10.63 6.78
CA SER A 108 -0.41 -10.84 6.26
C SER A 108 -0.36 -12.15 5.45
N VAL A 109 -0.87 -12.10 4.20
CA VAL A 109 -0.87 -13.22 3.24
C VAL A 109 0.48 -13.30 2.51
N ALA A 110 1.58 -13.14 3.23
CA ALA A 110 2.93 -13.23 2.67
C ALA A 110 3.81 -14.22 3.46
N ARG A 111 3.27 -15.40 3.76
CA ARG A 111 4.04 -16.63 3.54
C ARG A 111 3.79 -17.05 2.10
N LEU A 112 4.50 -16.44 1.16
CA LEU A 112 4.66 -17.03 -0.16
C LEU A 112 5.46 -18.33 0.04
N PRO A 113 5.00 -19.49 -0.48
CA PRO A 113 5.80 -20.69 -0.42
C PRO A 113 7.07 -20.49 -1.24
N HIS A 114 8.23 -20.53 -0.58
CA HIS A 114 9.48 -20.90 -1.24
C HIS A 114 9.42 -22.40 -1.50
N ARG A 115 9.10 -22.79 -2.73
CA ARG A 115 9.47 -24.07 -3.30
C ARG A 115 9.61 -23.97 -4.80
#